data_AF-A0A482VIG4-F1
#
_entry.id   AF-A0A482VIG4-F1
#
_cell.length_a   1.000
_cell.length_b   1.000
_cell.length_c   1.000
_cell.angle_alpha   90.00
_cell.angle_beta   90.00
_cell.angle_gamma   90.00
#
_symmetry.space_group_name_H-M   'P 1'
#
loop_
_entity.id
_entity.type
_entity.pdbx_description
1 polymer ?
#
loop_
_entity_poly.entity_id
_entity_poly.type
_entity_poly.pdbx_seq_one_letter_code
_entity_poly.pdbx_strand_id
1 'polypeptide(L)'
;LGILLAIRLALLQGSLPKFSQQDNPTAFHPSLYVRVMTFCYLAAFNWWLLLCPATLSHDWQMGSVPLVTSISDSRNLMTFFFFAVAVLLVIRSISDFENQKHIPVVLGLMLLILPFLPAANLVVTVGFVVAERVLYIPSLGCTLLVVYGIQVLWNSYSKHRQTIICCIMLLLTTNCLRTVIRNRDWRSRESLLRAGLMTLPHNAKMHYNYANFLRDSARPELAKSHYHRALKLWPTYASAHNNLGTLLSNEREAEQHFLAAIRYSADHVNAHYNLGQLYRKSNRTLESERMLKRCISLEPRFTPAYIELARLRGPNDRSVNSLLKKVVILNPRDPYYSTIYAHWLVGKGHPLDALRYYWNSLSICTSYQEAMIGASKILRKFGQSSRLFQLITRWQSILRIRRGEQPISPHVYLHGWQLKSELSHKAKAYDNCTTLLFGTNCVQSASKTKKFTSEELASKWVQQTTNKTNSSAKYHAMKQCKVQKFHKQRPTTPLMVHHFLD
;
A
#
# COMPACT_ATOMS: atom_id res chain seq x y z
N LEU A 1 30.97 -9.45 -7.87
CA LEU A 1 30.09 -10.30 -7.04
C LEU A 1 30.40 -10.19 -5.55
N GLY A 2 31.66 -10.34 -5.11
CA GLY A 2 32.04 -10.30 -3.68
C GLY A 2 31.63 -9.01 -2.94
N ILE A 3 31.79 -7.84 -3.58
CA ILE A 3 31.36 -6.55 -3.00
C ILE A 3 29.84 -6.51 -2.75
N LEU A 4 29.03 -7.02 -3.68
CA LEU A 4 27.57 -7.08 -3.52
C LEU A 4 27.17 -8.04 -2.39
N LEU A 5 27.90 -9.15 -2.24
CA LEU A 5 27.68 -10.10 -1.15
C LEU A 5 28.02 -9.46 0.21
N ALA A 6 29.14 -8.74 0.29
CA ALA A 6 29.57 -8.02 1.49
C ALA A 6 28.59 -6.91 1.89
N ILE A 7 28.14 -6.10 0.92
CA ILE A 7 27.09 -5.08 1.13
C ILE A 7 25.80 -5.72 1.63
N ARG A 8 25.38 -6.85 1.03
CA ARG A 8 24.18 -7.56 1.45
C ARG A 8 24.29 -8.11 2.87
N LEU A 9 25.42 -8.69 3.24
CA LEU A 9 25.68 -9.19 4.60
C LEU A 9 25.72 -8.05 5.62
N ALA A 10 26.31 -6.89 5.25
CA ALA A 10 26.31 -5.69 6.08
C ALA A 10 24.89 -5.14 6.28
N LEU A 11 24.06 -5.10 5.23
CA LEU A 11 22.65 -4.70 5.31
C LEU A 11 21.81 -5.66 6.16
N LEU A 12 22.14 -6.96 6.14
CA LEU A 12 21.50 -7.99 6.97
C LEU A 12 21.99 -7.98 8.43
N GLN A 13 22.91 -7.06 8.79
CA GLN A 13 23.50 -6.94 10.12
C GLN A 13 24.05 -8.28 10.65
N GLY A 14 24.59 -9.11 9.75
CA GLY A 14 25.11 -10.44 10.09
C GLY A 14 24.06 -11.47 10.52
N SER A 15 22.77 -11.16 10.44
CA SER A 15 21.69 -12.10 10.79
C SER A 15 21.20 -12.87 9.56
N LEU A 16 21.07 -14.19 9.70
CA LEU A 16 20.38 -15.00 8.69
C LEU A 16 18.88 -14.70 8.74
N PRO A 17 18.19 -14.68 7.59
CA PRO A 17 16.75 -14.51 7.56
C PRO A 17 16.09 -15.63 8.38
N LYS A 18 15.29 -15.25 9.38
CA LYS A 18 14.48 -16.19 10.16
C LYS A 18 13.19 -16.45 9.38
N PHE A 19 13.00 -17.69 8.97
CA PHE A 19 11.78 -18.12 8.30
C PHE A 19 10.78 -18.66 9.33
N SER A 20 9.51 -18.54 9.02
CA SER A 20 8.44 -19.12 9.82
C SER A 20 7.92 -20.42 9.18
N GLN A 21 7.21 -21.23 9.96
CA GLN A 21 6.50 -22.40 9.46
C GLN A 21 5.48 -22.06 8.35
N GLN A 22 5.01 -20.81 8.30
CA GLN A 22 4.11 -20.33 7.26
C GLN A 22 4.81 -20.20 5.91
N ASP A 23 6.09 -19.82 5.92
CA ASP A 23 6.86 -19.59 4.69
C ASP A 23 7.26 -20.91 4.05
N ASN A 24 7.72 -21.87 4.86
CA ASN A 24 8.12 -23.21 4.42
C ASN A 24 7.71 -24.28 5.45
N PRO A 25 6.48 -24.82 5.39
CA PRO A 25 6.00 -25.80 6.36
C PRO A 25 6.83 -27.08 6.36
N THR A 26 7.42 -27.45 5.22
CA THR A 26 8.29 -28.62 5.09
C THR A 26 9.53 -28.47 5.97
N ALA A 27 10.22 -27.34 5.93
CA ALA A 27 11.46 -27.14 6.68
C ALA A 27 11.31 -27.33 8.21
N PHE A 28 10.13 -27.00 8.75
CA PHE A 28 9.82 -27.07 10.19
C PHE A 28 9.11 -28.37 10.61
N HIS A 29 8.91 -29.34 9.71
CA HIS A 29 8.26 -30.59 10.06
C HIS A 29 9.17 -31.47 10.96
N PRO A 30 8.66 -32.09 12.04
CA PRO A 30 9.49 -32.81 13.01
C PRO A 30 10.17 -34.06 12.42
N SER A 31 9.47 -34.79 11.55
CA SER A 31 10.03 -35.99 10.90
C SER A 31 10.98 -35.61 9.78
N LEU A 32 12.25 -36.05 9.89
CA LEU A 32 13.26 -35.93 8.82
C LEU A 32 12.81 -36.66 7.55
N TYR A 33 12.16 -37.81 7.68
CA TYR A 33 11.67 -38.60 6.55
C TYR A 33 10.70 -37.81 5.66
N VAL A 34 9.70 -37.16 6.26
CA VAL A 34 8.73 -36.32 5.53
C VAL A 34 9.42 -35.13 4.87
N ARG A 35 10.43 -34.53 5.53
CA ARG A 35 11.21 -33.43 4.97
C ARG A 35 11.95 -33.84 3.72
N VAL A 36 12.74 -34.90 3.79
CA VAL A 36 13.55 -35.40 2.66
C VAL A 36 12.64 -35.80 1.50
N MET A 37 11.58 -36.58 1.74
CA MET A 37 10.66 -36.97 0.66
C MET A 37 10.00 -35.76 -0.01
N THR A 38 9.54 -34.79 0.79
CA THR A 38 8.90 -33.59 0.24
C THR A 38 9.91 -32.72 -0.51
N PHE A 39 11.15 -32.54 -0.04
CA PHE A 39 12.18 -31.79 -0.77
C PHE A 39 12.60 -32.46 -2.07
N CYS A 40 12.73 -33.79 -2.08
CA CYS A 40 12.96 -34.56 -3.30
C CYS A 40 11.81 -34.37 -4.31
N TYR A 41 10.56 -34.44 -3.85
CA TYR A 41 9.39 -34.15 -4.67
C TYR A 41 9.39 -32.70 -5.18
N LEU A 42 9.77 -31.73 -4.36
CA LEU A 42 9.85 -30.33 -4.76
C LEU A 42 10.89 -30.11 -5.87
N ALA A 43 12.02 -30.82 -5.87
CA ALA A 43 12.97 -30.78 -6.98
C ALA A 43 12.33 -31.29 -8.28
N ALA A 44 11.63 -32.43 -8.22
CA ALA A 44 10.90 -32.98 -9.35
C ALA A 44 9.77 -32.05 -9.84
N PHE A 45 9.06 -31.40 -8.91
CA PHE A 45 8.01 -30.43 -9.21
C PHE A 45 8.57 -29.18 -9.92
N ASN A 46 9.71 -28.66 -9.47
CA ASN A 46 10.39 -27.55 -10.14
C ASN A 46 10.84 -27.92 -11.56
N TRP A 47 11.33 -29.13 -11.76
CA TRP A 47 11.66 -29.63 -13.10
C TRP A 47 10.41 -29.77 -13.98
N TRP A 48 9.29 -30.24 -13.42
CA TRP A 48 8.01 -30.27 -14.14
C TRP A 48 7.55 -28.88 -14.58
N LEU A 49 7.76 -27.84 -13.75
CA LEU A 49 7.43 -26.46 -14.13
C LEU A 49 8.25 -25.96 -15.34
N LEU A 50 9.50 -26.44 -15.51
CA LEU A 50 10.32 -26.12 -16.69
C LEU A 50 9.77 -26.76 -17.97
N LEU A 51 9.23 -27.97 -17.88
CA LEU A 51 8.70 -28.70 -19.03
C LEU A 51 7.26 -28.30 -19.37
N CYS A 52 6.41 -28.14 -18.35
CA CYS A 52 5.00 -27.83 -18.48
C CYS A 52 4.61 -26.77 -17.44
N PRO A 53 4.71 -25.47 -17.77
CA PRO A 53 4.38 -24.37 -16.86
C PRO A 53 2.87 -24.18 -16.74
N ALA A 54 2.15 -25.24 -16.36
CA ALA A 54 0.70 -25.25 -16.25
C ALA A 54 0.18 -24.64 -14.96
N THR A 55 0.78 -25.05 -13.86
CA THR A 55 0.40 -24.66 -12.50
C THR A 55 1.42 -23.64 -11.99
N LEU A 56 1.28 -22.38 -12.42
CA LEU A 56 2.07 -21.28 -11.88
C LEU A 56 1.27 -20.53 -10.83
N SER A 57 1.92 -20.16 -9.75
CA SER A 57 1.35 -19.30 -8.71
C SER A 57 2.32 -18.18 -8.39
N HIS A 58 1.77 -16.99 -8.14
CA HIS A 58 2.58 -15.87 -7.67
C HIS A 58 3.12 -16.09 -6.24
N ASP A 59 2.57 -17.05 -5.49
CA ASP A 59 2.99 -17.38 -4.13
C ASP A 59 2.70 -18.85 -3.78
N TRP A 60 3.71 -19.54 -3.23
CA TRP A 60 3.69 -20.97 -2.86
C TRP A 60 3.77 -21.22 -1.34
N GLN A 61 3.62 -20.18 -0.52
CA GLN A 61 3.64 -20.29 0.95
C GLN A 61 2.35 -20.91 1.53
N MET A 62 2.31 -21.12 2.85
CA MET A 62 1.09 -21.56 3.59
C MET A 62 0.54 -22.91 3.13
N GLY A 63 1.44 -23.87 2.85
CA GLY A 63 1.04 -25.24 2.53
C GLY A 63 0.46 -25.42 1.12
N SER A 64 0.80 -24.54 0.17
CA SER A 64 0.39 -24.67 -1.24
C SER A 64 0.73 -26.03 -1.85
N VAL A 65 1.87 -26.60 -1.45
CA VAL A 65 2.27 -27.96 -1.81
C VAL A 65 2.05 -28.86 -0.60
N PRO A 66 1.12 -29.83 -0.65
CA PRO A 66 0.91 -30.75 0.46
C PRO A 66 2.17 -31.57 0.73
N LEU A 67 2.45 -31.83 2.01
CA LEU A 67 3.59 -32.65 2.41
C LEU A 67 3.44 -34.09 1.86
N VAL A 68 4.55 -34.72 1.54
CA VAL A 68 4.59 -36.14 1.15
C VAL A 68 4.91 -36.95 2.41
N THR A 69 3.91 -37.64 2.94
CA THR A 69 4.00 -38.35 4.24
C THR A 69 4.17 -39.86 4.10
N SER A 70 3.78 -40.44 2.96
CA SER A 70 3.88 -41.88 2.68
C SER A 70 4.70 -42.15 1.43
N ILE A 71 5.39 -43.29 1.40
CA ILE A 71 6.08 -43.77 0.20
C ILE A 71 5.09 -44.19 -0.90
N SER A 72 3.87 -44.61 -0.51
CA SER A 72 2.80 -45.02 -1.41
C SER A 72 2.08 -43.86 -2.11
N ASP A 73 2.50 -42.62 -1.86
CA ASP A 73 1.96 -41.45 -2.54
C ASP A 73 2.33 -41.48 -4.04
N SER A 74 1.34 -41.27 -4.92
CA SER A 74 1.54 -41.29 -6.37
C SER A 74 2.56 -40.24 -6.85
N ARG A 75 2.74 -39.16 -6.07
CA ARG A 75 3.74 -38.11 -6.33
C ARG A 75 5.18 -38.62 -6.25
N ASN A 76 5.43 -39.71 -5.52
CA ASN A 76 6.74 -40.32 -5.47
C ASN A 76 7.13 -40.96 -6.80
N LEU A 77 6.18 -41.42 -7.62
CA LEU A 77 6.48 -41.93 -8.97
C LEU A 77 7.16 -40.88 -9.83
N MET A 78 6.66 -39.63 -9.80
CA MET A 78 7.27 -38.50 -10.49
C MET A 78 8.67 -38.20 -9.94
N THR A 79 8.84 -38.33 -8.63
CA THR A 79 10.13 -38.12 -7.96
C THR A 79 11.16 -39.18 -8.36
N PHE A 80 10.78 -40.46 -8.32
CA PHE A 80 11.64 -41.56 -8.76
C PHE A 80 11.99 -41.44 -10.23
N PHE A 81 11.02 -41.13 -11.09
CA PHE A 81 11.27 -40.90 -12.51
C PHE A 81 12.27 -39.76 -12.74
N PHE A 82 12.07 -38.63 -12.06
CA PHE A 82 12.97 -37.48 -12.16
C PHE A 82 14.40 -37.84 -11.74
N PHE A 83 14.59 -38.48 -10.58
CA PHE A 83 15.92 -38.87 -10.13
C PHE A 83 16.54 -39.98 -10.98
N ALA A 84 15.76 -40.92 -11.50
CA ALA A 84 16.26 -41.95 -12.43
C ALA A 84 16.80 -41.31 -13.72
N VAL A 85 16.05 -40.39 -14.32
CA VAL A 85 16.49 -39.62 -15.51
C VAL A 85 17.71 -38.78 -15.18
N ALA A 86 17.72 -38.09 -14.03
CA ALA A 86 18.86 -37.28 -13.60
C ALA A 86 20.13 -38.13 -13.42
N VAL A 87 20.04 -39.29 -12.78
CA VAL A 87 21.18 -40.21 -12.57
C VAL A 87 21.70 -40.74 -13.91
N LEU A 88 20.81 -41.17 -14.82
CA LEU A 88 21.21 -41.63 -16.14
C LEU A 88 21.93 -40.52 -16.95
N LEU A 89 21.42 -39.29 -16.88
CA LEU A 89 22.04 -38.14 -17.53
C LEU A 89 23.40 -37.79 -16.91
N VAL A 90 23.54 -37.88 -15.59
CA VAL A 90 24.82 -37.67 -14.90
C VAL A 90 25.84 -38.73 -15.29
N ILE A 91 25.47 -40.02 -15.26
CA ILE A 91 26.34 -41.13 -15.68
C ILE A 91 26.79 -40.92 -17.13
N ARG A 92 25.85 -40.60 -18.03
CA ARG A 92 26.16 -40.30 -19.43
C ARG A 92 27.12 -39.13 -19.56
N SER A 93 26.93 -38.10 -18.76
CA SER A 93 27.76 -36.88 -18.80
C SER A 93 29.16 -37.09 -18.28
N ILE A 94 29.35 -37.94 -17.26
CA ILE A 94 30.68 -38.31 -16.78
C ILE A 94 31.43 -39.06 -17.90
N SER A 95 30.78 -40.05 -18.51
CA SER A 95 31.35 -40.79 -19.64
C SER A 95 31.66 -39.90 -20.85
N ASP A 96 30.79 -38.95 -21.17
CA ASP A 96 30.96 -38.02 -22.28
C ASP A 96 32.01 -36.95 -21.99
N PHE A 97 32.18 -36.54 -20.73
CA PHE A 97 33.24 -35.64 -20.28
C PHE A 97 34.63 -36.27 -20.43
N GLU A 98 34.79 -37.52 -19.99
CA GLU A 98 36.03 -38.29 -20.16
C GLU A 98 36.38 -38.48 -21.64
N ASN A 99 35.38 -38.68 -22.49
CA ASN A 99 35.56 -38.89 -23.93
C ASN A 99 35.52 -37.61 -24.77
N GLN A 100 35.36 -36.43 -24.17
CA GLN A 100 35.14 -35.12 -24.84
C GLN A 100 34.04 -35.13 -25.91
N LYS A 101 33.04 -36.00 -25.78
CA LYS A 101 31.89 -36.09 -26.70
C LYS A 101 30.69 -35.36 -26.09
N HIS A 102 29.77 -34.90 -26.92
CA HIS A 102 28.49 -34.31 -26.47
C HIS A 102 28.61 -33.20 -25.38
N ILE A 103 29.59 -32.30 -25.51
CA ILE A 103 29.82 -31.14 -24.61
C ILE A 103 28.53 -30.39 -24.22
N PRO A 104 27.54 -30.18 -25.12
CA PRO A 104 26.28 -29.54 -24.74
C PRO A 104 25.54 -30.25 -23.60
N VAL A 105 25.59 -31.58 -23.50
CA VAL A 105 24.90 -32.32 -22.42
C VAL A 105 25.50 -31.98 -21.05
N VAL A 106 26.83 -31.99 -20.96
CA VAL A 106 27.56 -31.67 -19.73
C VAL A 106 27.27 -30.22 -19.29
N LEU A 107 27.40 -29.26 -20.22
CA LEU A 107 27.13 -27.86 -19.93
C LEU A 107 25.68 -27.61 -19.52
N GLY A 108 24.73 -28.23 -20.23
CA GLY A 108 23.30 -28.12 -19.95
C GLY A 108 22.94 -28.62 -18.55
N LEU A 109 23.50 -29.75 -18.12
CA LEU A 109 23.29 -30.28 -16.78
C LEU A 109 23.97 -29.46 -15.69
N MET A 110 25.17 -28.94 -15.94
CA MET A 110 25.83 -28.02 -15.00
C MET A 110 24.97 -26.77 -14.76
N LEU A 111 24.45 -26.17 -15.83
CA LEU A 111 23.56 -25.00 -15.75
C LEU A 111 22.20 -25.32 -15.14
N LEU A 112 21.71 -26.56 -15.27
CA LEU A 112 20.45 -27.01 -14.68
C LEU A 112 20.59 -27.24 -13.16
N ILE A 113 21.64 -27.95 -12.73
CA ILE A 113 21.78 -28.47 -11.36
C ILE A 113 22.48 -27.49 -10.42
N LEU A 114 23.64 -26.96 -10.81
CA LEU A 114 24.48 -26.16 -9.90
C LEU A 114 23.78 -24.89 -9.40
N PRO A 115 23.09 -24.10 -10.23
CA PRO A 115 22.38 -22.91 -9.76
C PRO A 115 21.14 -23.24 -8.93
N PHE A 116 20.54 -24.43 -9.11
CA PHE A 116 19.35 -24.86 -8.39
C PHE A 116 19.67 -25.44 -7.01
N LEU A 117 20.84 -26.07 -6.83
CA LEU A 117 21.20 -26.80 -5.61
C LEU A 117 21.06 -25.97 -4.32
N PRO A 118 21.49 -24.69 -4.24
CA PRO A 118 21.31 -23.89 -3.03
C PRO A 118 19.84 -23.61 -2.68
N ALA A 119 18.94 -23.68 -3.67
CA ALA A 119 17.52 -23.42 -3.52
C ALA A 119 16.67 -24.70 -3.43
N ALA A 120 17.27 -25.87 -3.62
CA ALA A 120 16.59 -27.17 -3.58
C ALA A 120 16.11 -27.57 -2.18
N ASN A 121 16.46 -26.79 -1.13
CA ASN A 121 16.21 -27.11 0.28
C ASN A 121 16.85 -28.41 0.79
N LEU A 122 17.68 -29.08 -0.02
CA LEU A 122 18.37 -30.32 0.34
C LEU A 122 19.59 -30.09 1.23
N VAL A 123 20.36 -29.04 0.95
CA VAL A 123 21.59 -28.70 1.71
C VAL A 123 21.34 -27.56 2.69
N VAL A 124 20.64 -26.51 2.25
CA VAL A 124 20.31 -25.33 3.06
C VAL A 124 18.81 -25.09 2.97
N THR A 125 18.13 -25.03 4.10
CA THR A 125 16.71 -24.71 4.14
C THR A 125 16.49 -23.23 3.86
N VAL A 126 15.77 -22.94 2.80
CA VAL A 126 15.39 -21.60 2.36
C VAL A 126 13.92 -21.36 2.71
N GLY A 127 13.54 -20.10 2.90
CA GLY A 127 12.20 -19.72 3.35
C GLY A 127 11.05 -19.98 2.38
N PHE A 128 11.30 -20.31 1.12
CA PHE A 128 10.24 -20.55 0.14
C PHE A 128 10.16 -22.04 -0.23
N VAL A 129 8.94 -22.55 -0.35
CA VAL A 129 8.68 -23.93 -0.78
C VAL A 129 9.05 -24.12 -2.26
N VAL A 130 8.51 -23.25 -3.12
CA VAL A 130 8.80 -23.20 -4.56
C VAL A 130 9.02 -21.74 -4.93
N ALA A 131 10.07 -21.47 -5.70
CA ALA A 131 10.34 -20.13 -6.23
C ALA A 131 10.69 -20.22 -7.71
N GLU A 132 9.70 -19.92 -8.55
CA GLU A 132 9.81 -19.93 -10.01
C GLU A 132 10.97 -19.03 -10.50
N ARG A 133 11.21 -17.90 -9.81
CA ARG A 133 12.34 -16.99 -10.10
C ARG A 133 13.73 -17.62 -9.97
N VAL A 134 13.87 -18.75 -9.28
CA VAL A 134 15.16 -19.46 -9.20
C VAL A 134 15.43 -20.24 -10.48
N LEU A 135 14.38 -20.58 -11.23
CA LEU A 135 14.46 -21.40 -12.43
C LEU A 135 14.96 -20.65 -13.67
N TYR A 136 15.30 -19.35 -13.59
CA TYR A 136 15.81 -18.60 -14.75
C TYR A 136 17.15 -19.10 -15.30
N ILE A 137 18.11 -19.49 -14.44
CA ILE A 137 19.38 -20.06 -14.90
C ILE A 137 19.20 -21.55 -15.24
N PRO A 138 18.52 -22.36 -14.39
CA PRO A 138 18.19 -23.74 -14.73
C PRO A 138 17.43 -23.89 -16.06
N SER A 139 16.57 -22.94 -16.44
CA SER A 139 15.85 -22.99 -17.71
C SER A 139 16.77 -22.89 -18.91
N LEU A 140 17.87 -22.13 -18.84
CA LEU A 140 18.89 -22.09 -19.91
C LEU A 140 19.51 -23.47 -20.13
N GLY A 141 19.86 -24.16 -19.04
CA GLY A 141 20.35 -25.54 -19.09
C GLY A 141 19.33 -26.50 -19.69
N CYS A 142 18.07 -26.39 -19.26
CA CYS A 142 16.97 -27.19 -19.81
C CYS A 142 16.75 -26.94 -21.32
N THR A 143 16.76 -25.68 -21.77
CA THR A 143 16.62 -25.33 -23.19
C THR A 143 17.76 -25.93 -24.01
N LEU A 144 19.00 -25.85 -23.51
CA LEU A 144 20.16 -26.41 -24.19
C LEU A 144 20.06 -27.94 -24.32
N LEU A 145 19.63 -28.64 -23.28
CA LEU A 145 19.38 -30.09 -23.31
C LEU A 145 18.27 -30.47 -24.30
N VAL A 146 17.17 -29.71 -24.33
CA VAL A 146 16.04 -29.96 -25.25
C VAL A 146 16.45 -29.74 -26.71
N VAL A 147 17.12 -28.62 -27.02
CA VAL A 147 17.58 -28.32 -28.38
C VAL A 147 18.60 -29.37 -28.84
N TYR A 148 19.51 -29.77 -27.97
CA TYR A 148 20.48 -30.81 -28.27
C TYR A 148 19.83 -32.17 -28.51
N GLY A 149 18.85 -32.56 -27.69
CA GLY A 149 18.07 -33.78 -27.88
C GLY A 149 17.33 -33.80 -29.22
N ILE A 150 16.75 -32.66 -29.61
CA ILE A 150 16.12 -32.49 -30.94
C ILE A 150 17.15 -32.64 -32.06
N GLN A 151 18.34 -32.04 -31.92
CA GLN A 151 19.43 -32.14 -32.91
C GLN A 151 19.90 -33.60 -33.10
N VAL A 152 20.04 -34.36 -32.02
CA VAL A 152 20.38 -35.78 -32.08
C VAL A 152 19.28 -36.56 -32.81
N LEU A 153 18.02 -36.34 -32.44
CA LEU A 153 16.88 -37.01 -33.06
C LEU A 153 16.77 -36.69 -34.57
N TRP A 154 17.05 -35.44 -34.95
CA TRP A 154 17.04 -34.96 -36.33
C TRP A 154 18.07 -35.64 -37.24
N ASN A 155 19.24 -35.94 -36.66
CA ASN A 155 20.34 -36.60 -37.35
C ASN A 155 20.13 -38.12 -37.42
N SER A 156 19.61 -38.74 -36.35
CA SER A 156 19.39 -40.19 -36.29
C SER A 156 18.18 -40.68 -37.09
N TYR A 157 17.10 -39.88 -37.18
CA TYR A 157 15.83 -40.32 -37.79
C TYR A 157 15.37 -39.40 -38.92
N SER A 158 16.02 -39.48 -40.08
CA SER A 158 15.72 -38.66 -41.26
C SER A 158 14.27 -38.79 -41.76
N LYS A 159 13.66 -39.98 -41.65
CA LYS A 159 12.27 -40.26 -42.06
C LYS A 159 11.21 -39.55 -41.21
N HIS A 160 11.54 -39.17 -39.97
CA HIS A 160 10.61 -38.56 -39.02
C HIS A 160 10.80 -37.03 -38.87
N ARG A 161 11.52 -36.38 -39.78
CA ARG A 161 11.77 -34.93 -39.69
C ARG A 161 10.49 -34.10 -39.73
N GLN A 162 9.52 -34.46 -40.57
CA GLN A 162 8.24 -33.77 -40.65
C GLN A 162 7.44 -33.90 -39.34
N THR A 163 7.42 -35.09 -38.72
CA THR A 163 6.73 -35.29 -37.45
C THR A 163 7.41 -34.49 -36.33
N ILE A 164 8.76 -34.45 -36.29
CA ILE A 164 9.52 -33.63 -35.35
C ILE A 164 9.17 -32.14 -35.51
N ILE A 165 9.12 -31.61 -36.74
CA ILE A 165 8.73 -30.21 -37.01
C ILE A 165 7.30 -29.96 -36.52
N CYS A 166 6.35 -30.83 -36.85
CA CYS A 166 4.96 -30.68 -36.41
C CYS A 166 4.85 -30.66 -34.88
N CYS A 167 5.58 -31.55 -34.18
CA CYS A 167 5.61 -31.58 -32.72
C CYS A 167 6.21 -30.29 -32.12
N ILE A 168 7.31 -29.78 -32.69
CA ILE A 168 7.94 -28.52 -32.25
C ILE A 168 6.99 -27.34 -32.48
N MET A 169 6.38 -27.25 -33.66
CA MET A 169 5.43 -26.18 -33.98
C MET A 169 4.20 -26.24 -33.07
N LEU A 170 3.69 -27.43 -32.75
CA LEU A 170 2.60 -27.61 -31.80
C LEU A 170 3.02 -27.16 -30.39
N LEU A 171 4.21 -27.54 -29.94
CA LEU A 171 4.74 -27.15 -28.62
C LEU A 171 4.97 -25.63 -28.53
N LEU A 172 5.51 -25.01 -29.57
CA LEU A 172 5.70 -23.55 -29.63
C LEU A 172 4.37 -22.80 -29.63
N THR A 173 3.44 -23.19 -30.50
CA THR A 173 2.12 -22.53 -30.59
C THR A 173 1.33 -22.65 -29.30
N THR A 174 1.32 -23.83 -28.67
CA THR A 174 0.67 -24.04 -27.37
C THR A 174 1.31 -23.20 -26.27
N ASN A 175 2.64 -23.18 -26.13
CA ASN A 175 3.30 -22.36 -25.10
C ASN A 175 3.17 -20.85 -25.35
N CYS A 176 3.19 -20.39 -26.60
CA CYS A 176 2.91 -19.00 -26.96
C CYS A 176 1.48 -18.61 -26.56
N LEU A 177 0.48 -19.43 -26.90
CA LEU A 177 -0.91 -19.18 -26.53
C LEU A 177 -1.09 -19.14 -25.01
N ARG A 178 -0.46 -20.08 -24.28
CA ARG A 178 -0.48 -20.08 -22.81
C ARG A 178 0.15 -18.83 -22.22
N THR A 179 1.24 -18.34 -22.80
CA THR A 179 1.90 -17.09 -22.38
C THR A 179 0.95 -15.90 -22.55
N VAL A 180 0.27 -15.81 -23.70
CA VAL A 180 -0.73 -14.75 -23.94
C VAL A 180 -1.89 -14.82 -22.95
N ILE A 181 -2.39 -16.02 -22.64
CA ILE A 181 -3.44 -16.21 -21.63
C ILE A 181 -2.92 -15.80 -20.25
N ARG A 182 -1.72 -16.23 -19.87
CA ARG A 182 -1.10 -15.92 -18.58
C ARG A 182 -0.89 -14.42 -18.39
N ASN A 183 -0.55 -13.67 -19.44
CA ASN A 183 -0.41 -12.21 -19.36
C ASN A 183 -1.71 -11.51 -18.93
N ARG A 184 -2.89 -12.13 -19.15
CA ARG A 184 -4.17 -11.59 -18.67
C ARG A 184 -4.29 -11.62 -17.15
N ASP A 185 -3.65 -12.57 -16.47
CA ASP A 185 -3.65 -12.67 -15.00
C ASP A 185 -3.01 -11.42 -14.38
N TRP A 186 -1.96 -10.89 -15.01
CA TRP A 186 -1.19 -9.72 -14.54
C TRP A 186 -1.83 -8.37 -14.87
N ARG A 187 -2.96 -8.35 -15.58
CA ARG A 187 -3.61 -7.10 -16.02
C ARG A 187 -4.15 -6.26 -14.86
N SER A 188 -4.57 -6.90 -13.76
CA SER A 188 -5.18 -6.22 -12.62
C SER A 188 -4.92 -6.99 -11.32
N ARG A 189 -5.07 -6.28 -10.19
CA ARG A 189 -5.02 -6.91 -8.86
C ARG A 189 -6.09 -8.02 -8.72
N GLU A 190 -7.28 -7.82 -9.28
CA GLU A 190 -8.37 -8.81 -9.21
C GLU A 190 -8.02 -10.10 -9.96
N SER A 191 -7.59 -9.96 -11.23
CA SER A 191 -7.25 -11.10 -12.08
C SER A 191 -6.12 -11.94 -11.48
N LEU A 192 -5.10 -11.28 -10.92
CA LEU A 192 -3.96 -11.97 -10.30
C LEU A 192 -4.38 -12.78 -9.07
N LEU A 193 -5.17 -12.17 -8.18
CA LEU A 193 -5.66 -12.85 -6.97
C LEU A 193 -6.64 -13.98 -7.30
N ARG A 194 -7.49 -13.79 -8.33
CA ARG A 194 -8.39 -14.83 -8.82
C ARG A 194 -7.62 -15.99 -9.43
N ALA A 195 -6.58 -15.74 -10.22
CA ALA A 195 -5.70 -16.78 -10.76
C ALA A 195 -4.99 -17.55 -9.63
N GLY A 196 -4.53 -16.86 -8.58
CA GLY A 196 -3.99 -17.49 -7.38
C GLY A 196 -4.99 -18.40 -6.67
N LEU A 197 -6.24 -18.00 -6.55
CA LEU A 197 -7.30 -18.84 -5.97
C LEU A 197 -7.66 -20.05 -6.84
N MET A 198 -7.65 -19.89 -8.16
CA MET A 198 -7.91 -21.01 -9.08
C MET A 198 -6.80 -22.06 -9.04
N THR A 199 -5.55 -21.62 -8.87
CA THR A 199 -4.39 -22.51 -8.78
C THR A 199 -4.24 -23.14 -7.39
N LEU A 200 -4.59 -22.40 -6.33
CA LEU A 200 -4.43 -22.81 -4.95
C LEU A 200 -5.70 -22.55 -4.12
N PRO A 201 -6.80 -23.29 -4.37
CA PRO A 201 -8.09 -23.09 -3.69
C PRO A 201 -8.07 -23.50 -2.21
N HIS A 202 -7.05 -24.23 -1.78
CA HIS A 202 -6.86 -24.66 -0.39
C HIS A 202 -5.85 -23.81 0.37
N ASN A 203 -5.40 -22.69 -0.20
CA ASN A 203 -4.45 -21.81 0.45
C ASN A 203 -5.15 -20.66 1.19
N ALA A 204 -4.96 -20.59 2.52
CA ALA A 204 -5.55 -19.56 3.37
C ALA A 204 -5.13 -18.13 2.98
N LYS A 205 -3.87 -17.94 2.56
CA LYS A 205 -3.31 -16.64 2.15
C LYS A 205 -3.96 -16.13 0.87
N MET A 206 -4.28 -17.02 -0.08
CA MET A 206 -5.00 -16.64 -1.30
C MET A 206 -6.40 -16.11 -0.98
N HIS A 207 -7.15 -16.82 -0.13
CA HIS A 207 -8.46 -16.37 0.34
C HIS A 207 -8.38 -15.05 1.11
N TYR A 208 -7.41 -14.90 2.01
CA TYR A 208 -7.18 -13.67 2.76
C TYR A 208 -6.85 -12.47 1.86
N ASN A 209 -5.96 -12.64 0.88
CA ASN A 209 -5.57 -11.56 -0.03
C ASN A 209 -6.74 -11.14 -0.93
N TYR A 210 -7.53 -12.11 -1.42
CA TYR A 210 -8.74 -11.81 -2.18
C TYR A 210 -9.82 -11.12 -1.31
N ALA A 211 -9.97 -11.52 -0.04
CA ALA A 211 -10.86 -10.85 0.90
C ALA A 211 -10.44 -9.38 1.16
N ASN A 212 -9.13 -9.10 1.27
CA ASN A 212 -8.63 -7.73 1.34
C ASN A 212 -9.02 -6.92 0.10
N PHE A 213 -8.81 -7.48 -1.09
CA PHE A 213 -9.21 -6.84 -2.34
C PHE A 213 -10.72 -6.56 -2.39
N LEU A 214 -11.56 -7.53 -2.02
CA LEU A 214 -13.03 -7.38 -1.99
C LEU A 214 -13.47 -6.31 -0.99
N ARG A 215 -12.84 -6.26 0.19
CA ARG A 215 -13.08 -5.21 1.18
C ARG A 215 -12.76 -3.84 0.61
N ASP A 216 -11.61 -3.70 -0.02
CA ASP A 216 -11.14 -2.43 -0.59
C ASP A 216 -12.01 -2.01 -1.80
N SER A 217 -12.60 -2.98 -2.49
CA SER A 217 -13.54 -2.80 -3.60
C SER A 217 -14.99 -2.58 -3.14
N ALA A 218 -15.20 -2.27 -1.85
CA ALA A 218 -16.50 -2.03 -1.23
C ALA A 218 -17.52 -3.20 -1.34
N ARG A 219 -17.02 -4.46 -1.37
CA ARG A 219 -17.83 -5.68 -1.34
C ARG A 219 -17.62 -6.46 -0.03
N PRO A 220 -18.07 -5.93 1.13
CA PRO A 220 -17.72 -6.46 2.45
C PRO A 220 -18.29 -7.85 2.73
N GLU A 221 -19.48 -8.20 2.21
CA GLU A 221 -20.08 -9.52 2.47
C GLU A 221 -19.31 -10.66 1.80
N LEU A 222 -18.87 -10.46 0.55
CA LEU A 222 -17.97 -11.41 -0.12
C LEU A 222 -16.61 -11.45 0.57
N ALA A 223 -16.11 -10.31 1.08
CA ALA A 223 -14.86 -10.31 1.84
C ALA A 223 -14.97 -11.17 3.11
N LYS A 224 -16.09 -11.08 3.87
CA LYS A 224 -16.34 -11.92 5.04
C LYS A 224 -16.30 -13.40 4.70
N SER A 225 -16.96 -13.84 3.62
CA SER A 225 -16.98 -15.26 3.24
C SER A 225 -15.57 -15.79 2.93
N HIS A 226 -14.75 -15.00 2.23
CA HIS A 226 -13.35 -15.36 1.97
C HIS A 226 -12.48 -15.31 3.23
N TYR A 227 -12.70 -14.39 4.17
CA TYR A 227 -12.02 -14.43 5.47
C TYR A 227 -12.40 -15.67 6.28
N HIS A 228 -13.68 -16.04 6.33
CA HIS A 228 -14.11 -17.28 6.98
C HIS A 228 -13.48 -18.50 6.33
N ARG A 229 -13.38 -18.53 4.99
CA ARG A 229 -12.68 -19.61 4.28
C ARG A 229 -11.19 -19.66 4.61
N ALA A 230 -10.53 -18.50 4.68
CA ALA A 230 -9.14 -18.41 5.11
C ALA A 230 -8.95 -18.94 6.55
N LEU A 231 -9.85 -18.58 7.47
CA LEU A 231 -9.83 -19.05 8.86
C LEU A 231 -10.21 -20.54 9.01
N LYS A 232 -11.06 -21.08 8.13
CA LYS A 232 -11.33 -22.51 8.08
C LYS A 232 -10.10 -23.31 7.66
N LEU A 233 -9.34 -22.79 6.71
CA LEU A 233 -8.08 -23.39 6.25
C LEU A 233 -6.94 -23.18 7.25
N TRP A 234 -6.93 -22.03 7.94
CA TRP A 234 -5.92 -21.66 8.92
C TRP A 234 -6.55 -20.92 10.12
N PRO A 235 -6.96 -21.65 11.17
CA PRO A 235 -7.66 -21.06 12.32
C PRO A 235 -6.83 -20.08 13.15
N THR A 236 -5.50 -20.14 13.09
CA THR A 236 -4.61 -19.26 13.88
C THR A 236 -4.16 -18.00 13.12
N TYR A 237 -4.81 -17.65 12.01
CA TYR A 237 -4.36 -16.57 11.13
C TYR A 237 -4.76 -15.20 11.71
N ALA A 238 -3.89 -14.64 12.55
CA ALA A 238 -4.15 -13.41 13.31
C ALA A 238 -4.62 -12.23 12.44
N SER A 239 -3.98 -11.98 11.29
CA SER A 239 -4.35 -10.90 10.38
C SER A 239 -5.75 -11.09 9.78
N ALA A 240 -6.16 -12.33 9.49
CA ALA A 240 -7.49 -12.64 8.98
C ALA A 240 -8.56 -12.43 10.07
N HIS A 241 -8.30 -12.86 11.30
CA HIS A 241 -9.16 -12.55 12.45
C HIS A 241 -9.34 -11.05 12.64
N ASN A 242 -8.24 -10.29 12.67
CA ASN A 242 -8.28 -8.83 12.80
C ASN A 242 -9.13 -8.19 11.68
N ASN A 243 -8.88 -8.54 10.42
CA ASN A 243 -9.58 -7.91 9.31
C ASN A 243 -11.06 -8.29 9.25
N LEU A 244 -11.41 -9.54 9.55
CA LEU A 244 -12.79 -9.98 9.67
C LEU A 244 -13.51 -9.19 10.76
N GLY A 245 -12.89 -9.03 11.94
CA GLY A 245 -13.44 -8.24 13.05
C GLY A 245 -13.81 -6.80 12.66
N THR A 246 -13.06 -6.17 11.75
CA THR A 246 -13.40 -4.81 11.27
C THR A 246 -14.63 -4.73 10.36
N LEU A 247 -15.11 -5.87 9.84
CA LEU A 247 -16.26 -5.96 8.95
C LEU A 247 -17.53 -6.45 9.65
N LEU A 248 -17.41 -6.98 10.87
CA LEU A 248 -18.55 -7.47 11.64
C LEU A 248 -19.32 -6.30 12.25
N SER A 249 -20.65 -6.40 12.19
CA SER A 249 -21.55 -5.42 12.80
C SER A 249 -21.79 -5.72 14.28
N ASN A 250 -21.73 -7.00 14.68
CA ASN A 250 -21.89 -7.42 16.06
C ASN A 250 -20.60 -7.15 16.85
N GLU A 251 -20.67 -6.26 17.85
CA GLU A 251 -19.51 -5.88 18.67
C GLU A 251 -18.90 -7.06 19.43
N ARG A 252 -19.72 -8.00 19.90
CA ARG A 252 -19.23 -9.18 20.65
C ARG A 252 -18.43 -10.12 19.78
N GLU A 253 -18.90 -10.40 18.56
CA GLU A 253 -18.16 -11.23 17.61
C GLU A 253 -16.88 -10.53 17.14
N ALA A 254 -16.94 -9.22 16.87
CA ALA A 254 -15.76 -8.43 16.54
C ALA A 254 -14.70 -8.49 17.65
N GLU A 255 -15.11 -8.33 18.91
CA GLU A 255 -14.24 -8.47 20.08
C GLU A 255 -13.58 -9.85 20.13
N GLN A 256 -14.35 -10.93 19.95
CA GLN A 256 -13.80 -12.31 19.92
C GLN A 256 -12.74 -12.47 18.83
N HIS A 257 -12.97 -11.93 17.63
CA HIS A 257 -12.00 -11.97 16.55
C HIS A 257 -10.74 -11.16 16.86
N PHE A 258 -10.84 -9.95 17.44
CA PHE A 258 -9.66 -9.19 17.83
C PHE A 258 -8.86 -9.86 18.95
N LEU A 259 -9.54 -10.43 19.96
CA LEU A 259 -8.91 -11.19 21.02
C LEU A 259 -8.23 -12.46 20.49
N ALA A 260 -8.84 -13.16 19.53
CA ALA A 260 -8.21 -14.29 18.85
C ALA A 260 -6.95 -13.87 18.09
N ALA A 261 -6.98 -12.73 17.38
CA ALA A 261 -5.79 -12.20 16.71
C ALA A 261 -4.65 -11.92 17.69
N ILE A 262 -4.95 -11.31 18.84
CA ILE A 262 -3.97 -11.04 19.92
C ILE A 262 -3.48 -12.34 20.56
N ARG A 263 -4.35 -13.34 20.73
CA ARG A 263 -3.97 -14.65 21.28
C ARG A 263 -2.98 -15.37 20.37
N TYR A 264 -3.16 -15.31 19.05
CA TYR A 264 -2.26 -15.95 18.09
C TYR A 264 -1.01 -15.12 17.75
N SER A 265 -1.08 -13.79 17.91
CA SER A 265 0.05 -12.87 17.76
C SER A 265 -0.09 -11.73 18.76
N ALA A 266 0.59 -11.88 19.91
CA ALA A 266 0.49 -10.94 21.03
C ALA A 266 1.04 -9.53 20.69
N ASP A 267 1.88 -9.46 19.67
CA ASP A 267 2.51 -8.27 19.10
C ASP A 267 1.72 -7.66 17.93
N HIS A 268 0.53 -8.18 17.60
CA HIS A 268 -0.27 -7.68 16.48
C HIS A 268 -0.86 -6.28 16.73
N VAL A 269 -0.08 -5.24 16.40
CA VAL A 269 -0.39 -3.81 16.67
C VAL A 269 -1.79 -3.40 16.22
N ASN A 270 -2.20 -3.78 15.00
CA ASN A 270 -3.51 -3.42 14.47
C ASN A 270 -4.69 -4.05 15.23
N ALA A 271 -4.48 -5.22 15.86
CA ALA A 271 -5.53 -5.90 16.61
C ALA A 271 -5.76 -5.21 17.95
N HIS A 272 -4.68 -4.85 18.65
CA HIS A 272 -4.74 -3.99 19.84
C HIS A 272 -5.41 -2.64 19.52
N TYR A 273 -5.06 -2.03 18.39
CA TYR A 273 -5.65 -0.73 18.00
C TYR A 273 -7.16 -0.84 17.71
N ASN A 274 -7.56 -1.86 16.94
CA ASN A 274 -8.96 -2.08 16.61
C ASN A 274 -9.81 -2.46 17.83
N LEU A 275 -9.27 -3.29 18.73
CA LEU A 275 -9.91 -3.62 19.99
C LEU A 275 -10.03 -2.39 20.89
N GLY A 276 -9.00 -1.57 20.98
CA GLY A 276 -9.03 -0.30 21.70
C GLY A 276 -10.10 0.65 21.17
N GLN A 277 -10.26 0.74 19.85
CA GLN A 277 -11.34 1.52 19.24
C GLN A 277 -12.73 0.94 19.51
N LEU A 278 -12.87 -0.39 19.49
CA LEU A 278 -14.13 -1.06 19.83
C LEU A 278 -14.53 -0.74 21.27
N TYR A 279 -13.61 -0.91 22.23
CA TYR A 279 -13.83 -0.56 23.63
C TYR A 279 -14.16 0.90 23.86
N ARG A 280 -13.54 1.82 23.10
CA ARG A 280 -13.89 3.23 23.17
C ARG A 280 -15.35 3.47 22.75
N LYS A 281 -15.84 2.78 21.72
CA LYS A 281 -17.23 2.92 21.25
C LYS A 281 -18.23 2.34 22.26
N SER A 282 -17.88 1.23 22.90
CA SER A 282 -18.71 0.59 23.93
C SER A 282 -18.51 1.22 25.33
N ASN A 283 -17.96 2.43 25.43
CA ASN A 283 -17.68 3.16 26.69
C ASN A 283 -16.78 2.43 27.71
N ARG A 284 -16.04 1.40 27.31
CA ARG A 284 -15.05 0.68 28.13
C ARG A 284 -13.70 1.41 28.10
N THR A 285 -13.64 2.58 28.73
CA THR A 285 -12.50 3.52 28.63
C THR A 285 -11.18 2.95 29.15
N LEU A 286 -11.17 2.31 30.31
CA LEU A 286 -9.96 1.74 30.92
C LEU A 286 -9.32 0.65 30.04
N GLU A 287 -10.16 -0.24 29.49
CA GLU A 287 -9.73 -1.31 28.59
C GLU A 287 -9.20 -0.74 27.27
N SER A 288 -9.89 0.27 26.73
CA SER A 288 -9.45 0.99 25.52
C SER A 288 -8.06 1.60 25.71
N GLU A 289 -7.84 2.29 26.84
CA GLU A 289 -6.55 2.90 27.16
C GLU A 289 -5.44 1.84 27.27
N ARG A 290 -5.71 0.70 27.91
CA ARG A 290 -4.74 -0.41 28.02
C ARG A 290 -4.31 -0.90 26.64
N MET A 291 -5.26 -1.12 25.74
CA MET A 291 -4.97 -1.60 24.38
C MET A 291 -4.20 -0.56 23.56
N LEU A 292 -4.58 0.72 23.63
CA LEU A 292 -3.88 1.80 22.90
C LEU A 292 -2.45 2.03 23.42
N LYS A 293 -2.23 1.95 24.74
CA LYS A 293 -0.88 1.97 25.33
C LYS A 293 -0.06 0.77 24.86
N ARG A 294 -0.67 -0.42 24.75
CA ARG A 294 0.02 -1.60 24.21
C ARG A 294 0.46 -1.37 22.76
N CYS A 295 -0.37 -0.77 21.90
CA CYS A 295 0.04 -0.38 20.55
C CYS A 295 1.29 0.50 20.54
N ILE A 296 1.31 1.54 21.39
CA ILE A 296 2.43 2.48 21.48
C ILE A 296 3.70 1.78 21.99
N SER A 297 3.56 0.82 22.92
CA SER A 297 4.70 0.04 23.43
C SER A 297 5.28 -0.92 22.38
N LEU A 298 4.43 -1.51 21.54
CA LEU A 298 4.84 -2.43 20.47
C LEU A 298 5.44 -1.67 19.29
N GLU A 299 4.79 -0.58 18.88
CA GLU A 299 5.22 0.25 17.77
C GLU A 299 5.15 1.75 18.14
N PRO A 300 6.24 2.33 18.66
CA PRO A 300 6.27 3.72 19.10
C PRO A 300 5.99 4.76 18.01
N ARG A 301 6.09 4.37 16.74
CA ARG A 301 5.79 5.23 15.57
C ARG A 301 4.34 5.12 15.08
N PHE A 302 3.52 4.26 15.70
CA PHE A 302 2.12 4.04 15.32
C PHE A 302 1.24 5.23 15.75
N THR A 303 1.22 6.24 14.89
CA THR A 303 0.59 7.55 15.11
C THR A 303 -0.91 7.48 15.46
N PRO A 304 -1.74 6.63 14.83
CA PRO A 304 -3.17 6.56 15.12
C PRO A 304 -3.51 6.27 16.59
N ALA A 305 -2.69 5.45 17.27
CA ALA A 305 -2.93 5.13 18.68
C ALA A 305 -2.77 6.36 19.60
N TYR A 306 -1.81 7.25 19.33
CA TYR A 306 -1.64 8.49 20.12
C TYR A 306 -2.85 9.41 19.98
N ILE A 307 -3.43 9.51 18.77
CA ILE A 307 -4.59 10.36 18.49
C ILE A 307 -5.84 9.79 19.16
N GLU A 308 -6.09 8.49 19.05
CA GLU A 308 -7.22 7.87 19.74
C GLU A 308 -7.06 7.94 21.25
N LEU A 309 -5.84 7.80 21.79
CA LEU A 309 -5.59 7.94 23.23
C LEU A 309 -5.81 9.38 23.70
N ALA A 310 -5.37 10.37 22.93
CA ALA A 310 -5.64 11.78 23.20
C ALA A 310 -7.14 12.11 23.16
N ARG A 311 -7.88 11.51 22.22
CA ARG A 311 -9.34 11.66 22.13
C ARG A 311 -10.05 11.00 23.31
N LEU A 312 -9.60 9.81 23.71
CA LEU A 312 -10.16 9.04 24.83
C LEU A 312 -10.02 9.79 26.17
N ARG A 313 -8.83 10.36 26.44
CA ARG A 313 -8.54 11.12 27.67
C ARG A 313 -9.26 12.47 27.74
N GLY A 314 -9.72 12.96 26.59
CA GLY A 314 -10.42 14.23 26.47
C GLY A 314 -9.50 15.44 26.57
N PRO A 315 -9.98 16.64 26.18
CA PRO A 315 -9.13 17.82 26.05
C PRO A 315 -8.50 18.27 27.36
N ASN A 316 -9.08 17.94 28.51
CA ASN A 316 -8.68 18.45 29.83
C ASN A 316 -7.50 17.73 30.48
N ASP A 317 -7.12 16.57 29.98
CA ASP A 317 -5.99 15.81 30.51
C ASP A 317 -4.64 16.46 30.15
N ARG A 318 -3.74 16.57 31.14
CA ARG A 318 -2.39 17.16 31.01
C ARG A 318 -1.52 16.40 30.02
N SER A 319 -1.72 15.09 29.91
CA SER A 319 -0.93 14.21 29.06
C SER A 319 -1.20 14.41 27.56
N VAL A 320 -2.36 14.96 27.18
CA VAL A 320 -2.76 15.14 25.77
C VAL A 320 -1.80 16.04 25.02
N ASN A 321 -1.26 17.07 25.67
CA ASN A 321 -0.23 17.93 25.10
C ASN A 321 0.97 17.11 24.61
N SER A 322 1.49 16.22 25.47
CA SER A 322 2.64 15.38 25.15
C SER A 322 2.34 14.39 24.01
N LEU A 323 1.13 13.80 24.01
CA LEU A 323 0.69 12.85 22.98
C LEU A 323 0.59 13.52 21.61
N LEU A 324 -0.11 14.65 21.51
CA LEU A 324 -0.29 15.35 20.24
C LEU A 324 1.01 16.00 19.74
N LYS A 325 1.85 16.51 20.64
CA LYS A 325 3.19 17.00 20.25
C LYS A 325 4.05 15.88 19.69
N LYS A 326 3.99 14.67 20.27
CA LYS A 326 4.67 13.48 19.72
C LYS A 326 4.17 13.14 18.32
N VAL A 327 2.86 13.22 18.07
CA VAL A 327 2.24 12.98 16.76
C VAL A 327 2.80 13.92 15.68
N VAL A 328 2.97 15.21 16.00
CA VAL A 328 3.58 16.20 15.07
C VAL A 328 5.06 15.89 14.83
N ILE A 329 5.80 15.49 15.87
CA ILE A 329 7.23 15.11 15.76
C ILE A 329 7.41 13.87 14.88
N LEU A 330 6.52 12.88 15.01
CA LEU A 330 6.57 11.65 14.22
C LEU A 330 6.27 11.92 12.73
N ASN A 331 5.45 12.93 12.43
CA ASN A 331 4.97 13.21 11.07
C ASN A 331 5.13 14.70 10.70
N PRO A 332 6.37 15.21 10.59
CA PRO A 332 6.62 16.65 10.41
C PRO A 332 6.17 17.19 9.03
N ARG A 333 5.98 16.31 8.04
CA ARG A 333 5.61 16.67 6.66
C ARG A 333 4.12 16.54 6.36
N ASP A 334 3.31 16.12 7.33
CA ASP A 334 1.87 15.99 7.13
C ASP A 334 1.13 17.18 7.78
N PRO A 335 0.43 18.01 6.99
CA PRO A 335 -0.30 19.16 7.51
C PRO A 335 -1.41 18.75 8.49
N TYR A 336 -2.03 17.58 8.31
CA TYR A 336 -3.16 17.10 9.12
C TYR A 336 -2.82 17.06 10.61
N TYR A 337 -1.72 16.42 10.97
CA TYR A 337 -1.32 16.28 12.37
C TYR A 337 -0.96 17.61 13.03
N SER A 338 -0.31 18.51 12.29
CA SER A 338 -0.04 19.88 12.76
C SER A 338 -1.34 20.62 13.06
N THR A 339 -2.37 20.45 12.23
CA THR A 339 -3.69 21.07 12.48
C THR A 339 -4.47 20.46 13.62
N ILE A 340 -4.39 19.15 13.86
CA ILE A 340 -5.02 18.52 15.02
C ILE A 340 -4.48 19.16 16.31
N TYR A 341 -3.15 19.30 16.40
CA TYR A 341 -2.53 19.91 17.57
C TYR A 341 -2.90 21.40 17.69
N ALA A 342 -2.91 22.14 16.58
CA ALA A 342 -3.37 23.53 16.55
C ALA A 342 -4.82 23.69 17.04
N HIS A 343 -5.74 22.82 16.60
CA HIS A 343 -7.13 22.83 17.07
C HIS A 343 -7.23 22.60 18.58
N TRP A 344 -6.44 21.68 19.12
CA TRP A 344 -6.39 21.44 20.57
C TRP A 344 -5.88 22.67 21.35
N LEU A 345 -4.82 23.33 20.86
CA LEU A 345 -4.28 24.56 21.46
C LEU A 345 -5.30 25.71 21.49
N VAL A 346 -6.10 25.87 20.43
CA VAL A 346 -7.21 26.84 20.41
C VAL A 346 -8.21 26.55 21.54
N GLY A 347 -8.58 25.28 21.72
CA GLY A 347 -9.48 24.86 22.80
C GLY A 347 -8.92 25.10 24.21
N LYS A 348 -7.59 25.17 24.35
CA LYS A 348 -6.89 25.51 25.61
C LYS A 348 -6.72 27.00 25.86
N GLY A 349 -7.11 27.86 24.93
CA GLY A 349 -6.92 29.30 25.07
C GLY A 349 -5.53 29.79 24.67
N HIS A 350 -4.75 28.99 23.91
CA HIS A 350 -3.46 29.38 23.33
C HIS A 350 -3.55 29.59 21.81
N PRO A 351 -4.31 30.58 21.32
CA PRO A 351 -4.56 30.76 19.89
C PRO A 351 -3.35 31.28 19.10
N LEU A 352 -2.42 32.00 19.75
CA LEU A 352 -1.20 32.50 19.09
C LEU A 352 -0.27 31.34 18.73
N ASP A 353 -0.05 30.41 19.67
CA ASP A 353 0.73 29.19 19.41
C ASP A 353 0.06 28.32 18.34
N ALA A 354 -1.26 28.17 18.41
CA ALA A 354 -2.02 27.44 17.38
C ALA A 354 -1.82 28.04 15.98
N LEU A 355 -1.76 29.37 15.87
CA LEU A 355 -1.57 30.06 14.60
C LEU A 355 -0.22 29.72 13.95
N ARG A 356 0.84 29.54 14.75
CA ARG A 356 2.15 29.05 14.27
C ARG A 356 2.03 27.67 13.61
N TYR A 357 1.27 26.76 14.22
CA TYR A 357 1.05 25.42 13.67
C TYR A 357 0.15 25.42 12.42
N TYR A 358 -0.84 26.32 12.34
CA TYR A 358 -1.61 26.51 11.10
C TYR A 358 -0.75 27.08 9.97
N TRP A 359 0.12 28.05 10.24
CA TRP A 359 1.06 28.54 9.23
C TRP A 359 2.05 27.48 8.79
N ASN A 360 2.58 26.67 9.72
CA ASN A 360 3.41 25.53 9.35
C ASN A 360 2.65 24.57 8.41
N SER A 361 1.41 24.22 8.76
CA SER A 361 0.56 23.39 7.91
C SER A 361 0.33 24.00 6.51
N LEU A 362 0.09 25.31 6.43
CA LEU A 362 -0.10 26.01 5.15
C LEU A 362 1.20 26.14 4.35
N SER A 363 2.35 26.19 5.02
CA SER A 363 3.67 26.17 4.36
C SER A 363 3.97 24.82 3.72
N ILE A 364 3.48 23.73 4.33
CA ILE A 364 3.58 22.36 3.79
C ILE A 364 2.59 22.17 2.65
N CYS A 365 1.30 22.47 2.88
CA CYS A 365 0.25 22.39 1.88
C CYS A 365 -0.61 23.65 1.90
N THR A 366 -0.39 24.52 0.93
CA THR A 366 -1.07 25.82 0.82
C THR A 366 -2.57 25.72 0.56
N SER A 367 -3.05 24.59 0.03
CA SER A 367 -4.48 24.35 -0.20
C SER A 367 -5.17 23.64 0.96
N TYR A 368 -4.49 23.36 2.05
CA TYR A 368 -5.07 22.58 3.14
C TYR A 368 -6.16 23.38 3.85
N GLN A 369 -7.40 22.91 3.74
CA GLN A 369 -8.59 23.70 4.06
C GLN A 369 -8.75 23.91 5.57
N GLU A 370 -8.49 22.88 6.36
CA GLU A 370 -8.67 22.89 7.81
C GLU A 370 -7.70 23.87 8.48
N ALA A 371 -6.45 23.94 8.01
CA ALA A 371 -5.49 24.94 8.49
C ALA A 371 -5.91 26.36 8.13
N MET A 372 -6.39 26.54 6.89
CA MET A 372 -6.86 27.84 6.40
C MET A 372 -8.04 28.36 7.25
N ILE A 373 -9.02 27.50 7.50
CA ILE A 373 -10.18 27.84 8.34
C ILE A 373 -9.74 28.12 9.79
N GLY A 374 -8.88 27.28 10.36
CA GLY A 374 -8.36 27.45 11.71
C GLY A 374 -7.62 28.78 11.90
N ALA A 375 -6.69 29.11 10.99
CA ALA A 375 -5.99 30.40 10.99
C ALA A 375 -6.94 31.58 10.81
N SER A 376 -7.90 31.47 9.88
CA SER A 376 -8.88 32.53 9.60
C SER A 376 -9.77 32.84 10.81
N LYS A 377 -10.20 31.80 11.54
CA LYS A 377 -10.99 31.97 12.77
C LYS A 377 -10.21 32.74 13.85
N ILE A 378 -8.93 32.44 14.01
CA ILE A 378 -8.06 33.15 14.96
C ILE A 378 -7.87 34.60 14.53
N LEU A 379 -7.46 34.85 13.28
CA LEU A 379 -7.24 36.22 12.77
C LEU A 379 -8.50 37.08 12.88
N ARG A 380 -9.67 36.51 12.59
CA ARG A 380 -10.96 37.16 12.78
C ARG A 380 -11.24 37.49 14.25
N LYS A 381 -10.97 36.54 15.17
CA LYS A 381 -11.17 36.74 16.61
C LYS A 381 -10.31 37.88 17.16
N PHE A 382 -9.09 38.04 16.67
CA PHE A 382 -8.16 39.11 17.07
C PHE A 382 -8.32 40.42 16.25
N GLY A 383 -9.36 40.54 15.41
CA GLY A 383 -9.60 41.76 14.63
C GLY A 383 -8.55 42.06 13.56
N GLN A 384 -7.71 41.09 13.16
CA GLN A 384 -6.67 41.27 12.14
C GLN A 384 -7.26 41.17 10.73
N SER A 385 -8.16 42.10 10.39
CA SER A 385 -8.91 42.11 9.13
C SER A 385 -8.02 42.16 7.88
N SER A 386 -6.91 42.90 7.93
CA SER A 386 -5.95 43.00 6.82
C SER A 386 -5.26 41.67 6.51
N ARG A 387 -4.71 41.00 7.54
CA ARG A 387 -4.05 39.69 7.40
C ARG A 387 -5.05 38.60 7.02
N LEU A 388 -6.27 38.64 7.56
CA LEU A 388 -7.34 37.73 7.18
C LEU A 388 -7.69 37.87 5.69
N PHE A 389 -7.85 39.11 5.23
CA PHE A 389 -8.14 39.40 3.83
C PHE A 389 -7.02 38.91 2.90
N GLN A 390 -5.76 39.20 3.22
CA GLN A 390 -4.59 38.71 2.47
C GLN A 390 -4.53 37.18 2.42
N LEU A 391 -4.80 36.52 3.55
CA LEU A 391 -4.79 35.06 3.63
C LEU A 391 -5.88 34.44 2.75
N ILE A 392 -7.11 34.96 2.80
CA ILE A 392 -8.25 34.46 2.02
C ILE A 392 -8.03 34.68 0.54
N THR A 393 -7.63 35.88 0.13
CA THR A 393 -7.37 36.20 -1.28
C THR A 393 -6.27 35.35 -1.87
N ARG A 394 -5.15 35.20 -1.16
CA ARG A 394 -4.06 34.31 -1.58
C ARG A 394 -4.53 32.87 -1.73
N TRP A 395 -5.31 32.35 -0.78
CA TRP A 395 -5.84 30.99 -0.84
C TRP A 395 -6.78 30.78 -2.03
N GLN A 396 -7.68 31.74 -2.29
CA GLN A 396 -8.59 31.70 -3.44
C GLN A 396 -7.84 31.74 -4.78
N SER A 397 -6.82 32.60 -4.91
CA SER A 397 -5.97 32.63 -6.10
C SER A 397 -5.26 31.29 -6.32
N ILE A 398 -4.75 30.66 -5.26
CA ILE A 398 -4.10 29.33 -5.33
C ILE A 398 -5.09 28.26 -5.79
N LEU A 399 -6.32 28.27 -5.28
CA LEU A 399 -7.35 27.30 -5.69
C LEU A 399 -7.76 27.48 -7.15
N ARG A 400 -7.88 28.72 -7.63
CA ARG A 400 -8.19 29.02 -9.04
C ARG A 400 -7.09 28.52 -9.98
N ILE A 401 -5.84 28.83 -9.66
CA ILE A 401 -4.68 28.33 -10.42
C ILE A 401 -4.69 26.80 -10.49
N ARG A 402 -5.04 26.11 -9.39
CA ARG A 402 -5.17 24.64 -9.41
C ARG A 402 -6.31 24.10 -10.27
N ARG A 403 -7.36 24.89 -10.50
CA ARG A 403 -8.46 24.54 -11.41
C ARG A 403 -8.14 24.88 -12.88
N GLY A 404 -6.98 25.46 -13.16
CA GLY A 404 -6.63 25.96 -14.49
C GLY A 404 -7.28 27.31 -14.82
N GLU A 405 -7.90 27.96 -13.84
CA GLU A 405 -8.49 29.29 -14.00
C GLU A 405 -7.41 30.37 -13.83
N GLN A 406 -7.56 31.48 -14.57
CA GLN A 406 -6.69 32.64 -14.39
C GLN A 406 -6.88 33.25 -12.98
N PRO A 407 -5.80 33.64 -12.30
CA PRO A 407 -5.91 34.34 -11.02
C PRO A 407 -6.60 35.68 -11.24
N ILE A 408 -7.68 35.94 -10.50
CA ILE A 408 -8.31 37.26 -10.50
C ILE A 408 -7.35 38.25 -9.84
N SER A 409 -7.28 39.46 -10.42
CA SER A 409 -6.48 40.54 -9.86
C SER A 409 -6.85 40.83 -8.40
N PRO A 410 -5.88 40.94 -7.47
CA PRO A 410 -6.12 41.18 -6.05
C PRO A 410 -7.03 42.39 -5.78
N HIS A 411 -7.02 43.38 -6.67
CA HIS A 411 -7.82 44.61 -6.59
C HIS A 411 -9.33 44.35 -6.68
N VAL A 412 -9.76 43.33 -7.44
CA VAL A 412 -11.19 42.97 -7.56
C VAL A 412 -11.70 42.35 -6.26
N TYR A 413 -10.87 41.52 -5.61
CA TYR A 413 -11.18 41.00 -4.28
C TYR A 413 -11.19 42.10 -3.22
N LEU A 414 -10.27 43.08 -3.32
CA LEU A 414 -10.17 44.19 -2.38
C LEU A 414 -11.39 45.10 -2.50
N HIS A 415 -11.80 45.41 -3.73
CA HIS A 415 -12.99 46.20 -4.02
C HIS A 415 -14.26 45.51 -3.49
N GLY A 416 -14.42 44.21 -3.75
CA GLY A 416 -15.56 43.43 -3.23
C GLY A 416 -15.57 43.34 -1.70
N TRP A 417 -14.40 43.24 -1.06
CA TRP A 417 -14.30 43.23 0.40
C TRP A 417 -14.56 44.60 1.03
N GLN A 418 -14.05 45.69 0.43
CA GLN A 418 -14.36 47.07 0.84
C GLN A 418 -15.87 47.33 0.76
N LEU A 419 -16.50 47.02 -0.38
CA LEU A 419 -17.95 47.12 -0.55
C LEU A 419 -18.71 46.37 0.54
N LYS A 420 -18.31 45.12 0.83
CA LYS A 420 -18.98 44.31 1.86
C LYS A 420 -18.75 44.85 3.27
N SER A 421 -17.55 45.36 3.56
CA SER A 421 -17.23 45.97 4.86
C SER A 421 -18.04 47.25 5.07
N GLU A 422 -18.07 48.14 4.08
CA GLU A 422 -18.88 49.36 4.09
C GLU A 422 -20.36 49.07 4.24
N LEU A 423 -20.89 48.10 3.49
CA LEU A 423 -22.29 47.69 3.59
C LEU A 423 -22.61 47.08 4.97
N SER A 424 -21.68 46.33 5.56
CA SER A 424 -21.89 45.77 6.92
C SER A 424 -21.86 46.85 8.00
N HIS A 425 -21.01 47.87 7.86
CA HIS A 425 -20.98 49.02 8.76
C HIS A 425 -22.24 49.86 8.61
N LYS A 426 -22.72 50.07 7.38
CA LYS A 426 -24.00 50.74 7.10
C LYS A 426 -25.17 49.95 7.67
N ALA A 427 -25.25 48.63 7.45
CA ALA A 427 -26.30 47.78 7.99
C ALA A 427 -26.37 47.81 9.53
N LYS A 428 -25.21 47.75 10.21
CA LYS A 428 -25.16 47.91 11.68
C LYS A 428 -25.56 49.29 12.17
N ALA A 429 -25.30 50.34 11.38
CA ALA A 429 -25.78 51.69 11.69
C ALA A 429 -27.31 51.80 11.59
N TYR A 430 -27.95 51.00 10.72
CA TYR A 430 -29.41 50.86 10.65
C TYR A 430 -29.97 49.98 11.79
N ASP A 431 -29.31 48.88 12.16
CA ASP A 431 -29.75 48.00 13.25
C ASP A 431 -29.67 48.67 14.65
N ASN A 432 -28.75 49.60 14.85
CA ASN A 432 -28.62 50.37 16.10
C ASN A 432 -29.65 51.52 16.23
N CYS A 433 -30.55 51.72 15.27
CA CYS A 433 -31.71 52.60 15.44
C CYS A 433 -32.75 51.90 16.31
N THR A 434 -32.57 51.96 17.64
CA THR A 434 -33.65 51.66 18.57
C THR A 434 -34.47 52.93 18.77
N THR A 435 -35.77 52.81 18.46
CA THR A 435 -36.87 53.78 18.66
C THR A 435 -36.85 55.08 17.84
N LEU A 436 -37.88 55.25 17.00
CA LEU A 436 -38.69 56.48 16.96
C LEU A 436 -40.03 56.19 16.27
N LEU A 437 -41.10 56.24 17.07
CA LEU A 437 -42.45 56.51 16.60
C LEU A 437 -42.43 57.84 15.82
N PHE A 438 -43.07 57.86 14.65
CA PHE A 438 -43.45 59.03 13.86
C PHE A 438 -42.45 60.20 13.82
N GLY A 439 -41.68 60.31 12.73
CA GLY A 439 -41.03 61.57 12.39
C GLY A 439 -39.68 61.42 11.71
N THR A 440 -39.57 62.05 10.55
CA THR A 440 -38.42 62.21 9.67
C THR A 440 -37.03 62.37 10.31
N ASN A 441 -36.07 61.60 9.78
CA ASN A 441 -34.62 61.86 9.60
C ASN A 441 -33.65 60.93 10.34
N CYS A 442 -33.45 59.73 9.78
CA CYS A 442 -32.20 58.98 9.95
C CYS A 442 -31.22 59.26 8.80
N VAL A 443 -30.82 60.52 8.57
CA VAL A 443 -29.60 60.84 7.78
C VAL A 443 -29.05 62.21 8.19
N GLN A 444 -27.99 62.20 9.01
CA GLN A 444 -26.92 63.19 9.02
C GLN A 444 -25.65 62.43 9.46
N SER A 445 -24.47 62.51 8.87
CA SER A 445 -23.93 63.24 7.73
C SER A 445 -22.65 62.50 7.28
N ALA A 446 -22.44 62.34 5.99
CA ALA A 446 -21.09 62.24 5.43
C ALA A 446 -21.12 62.96 4.08
N SER A 447 -20.99 64.28 4.18
CA SER A 447 -20.83 65.20 3.07
C SER A 447 -19.59 64.85 2.22
N LYS A 448 -19.76 64.98 0.90
CA LYS A 448 -18.73 65.11 -0.14
C LYS A 448 -17.86 63.87 -0.42
N THR A 449 -18.36 63.01 -1.30
CA THR A 449 -17.51 62.37 -2.31
C THR A 449 -18.21 62.43 -3.67
N LYS A 450 -17.53 63.04 -4.65
CA LYS A 450 -17.96 63.16 -6.05
C LYS A 450 -18.54 61.83 -6.55
N LYS A 451 -19.74 61.87 -7.13
CA LYS A 451 -20.22 60.79 -8.01
C LYS A 451 -19.25 60.70 -9.19
N PHE A 452 -18.33 59.74 -9.15
CA PHE A 452 -17.68 59.26 -10.36
C PHE A 452 -18.65 58.28 -11.02
N THR A 453 -19.14 58.63 -12.20
CA THR A 453 -19.93 57.73 -13.05
C THR A 453 -19.05 56.56 -13.47
N SER A 454 -19.58 55.35 -13.32
CA SER A 454 -18.89 54.07 -13.58
C SER A 454 -18.47 53.85 -15.03
N GLU A 455 -18.90 54.72 -15.96
CA GLU A 455 -18.66 54.57 -17.40
C GLU A 455 -17.34 55.21 -17.89
N GLU A 456 -16.78 56.19 -17.19
CA GLU A 456 -15.51 56.83 -17.59
C GLU A 456 -14.26 56.03 -17.20
N LEU A 457 -14.34 55.18 -16.16
CA LEU A 457 -13.22 54.32 -15.73
C LEU A 457 -13.13 53.02 -16.54
N ALA A 458 -14.26 52.52 -17.07
CA ALA A 458 -14.28 51.31 -17.89
C ALA A 458 -13.63 51.53 -19.27
N SER A 459 -13.82 52.71 -19.87
CA SER A 459 -13.31 53.00 -21.23
C SER A 459 -11.80 53.31 -21.26
N LYS A 460 -11.22 53.86 -20.19
CA LYS A 460 -9.77 54.11 -20.10
C LYS A 460 -8.92 52.88 -19.82
N TRP A 461 -9.48 51.82 -19.23
CA TRP A 461 -8.71 50.63 -18.84
C TRP A 461 -8.60 49.57 -19.95
N VAL A 462 -9.53 49.54 -20.91
CA VAL A 462 -9.47 48.59 -22.04
C VAL A 462 -8.35 48.92 -23.02
N GLN A 463 -7.90 50.18 -23.11
CA GLN A 463 -6.81 50.59 -24.00
C GLN A 463 -5.39 50.42 -23.43
N GLN A 464 -5.23 50.21 -22.12
CA GLN A 464 -3.89 49.99 -21.53
C GLN A 464 -3.47 48.51 -21.45
N THR A 465 -4.39 47.57 -21.65
CA THR A 465 -4.08 46.13 -21.57
C THR A 465 -3.59 45.49 -22.88
N THR A 466 -3.51 46.23 -23.99
CA THR A 466 -3.09 45.68 -25.29
C THR A 466 -1.64 45.94 -25.66
N ASN A 467 -0.86 46.72 -24.91
CA ASN A 467 0.55 46.98 -25.25
C ASN A 467 1.48 46.90 -24.04
N LYS A 468 1.95 45.68 -23.73
CA LYS A 468 3.36 45.36 -23.38
C LYS A 468 3.51 43.88 -23.02
N THR A 469 3.88 43.14 -24.06
CA THR A 469 4.92 42.10 -24.13
C THR A 469 5.54 41.56 -22.83
N ASN A 470 5.62 40.22 -22.81
CA ASN A 470 6.76 39.41 -22.39
C ASN A 470 7.39 39.73 -21.02
N SER A 471 6.91 39.03 -19.98
CA SER A 471 7.86 38.46 -19.01
C SER A 471 7.40 37.07 -18.59
N SER A 472 8.23 36.10 -18.96
CA SER A 472 8.16 34.70 -18.58
C SER A 472 8.51 34.55 -17.10
N ALA A 473 7.53 34.76 -16.23
CA ALA A 473 7.66 34.36 -14.83
C ALA A 473 7.49 32.83 -14.75
N LYS A 474 8.60 32.10 -14.66
CA LYS A 474 8.64 30.68 -14.32
C LYS A 474 7.94 30.48 -12.96
N TYR A 475 6.66 30.14 -12.98
CA TYR A 475 5.96 29.68 -11.78
C TYR A 475 6.53 28.31 -11.39
N HIS A 476 7.33 28.29 -10.33
CA HIS A 476 7.81 27.06 -9.71
C HIS A 476 6.63 26.10 -9.50
N ALA A 477 6.78 24.88 -10.01
CA ALA A 477 5.80 23.81 -9.91
C ALA A 477 5.26 23.71 -8.47
N MET A 478 3.98 24.08 -8.28
CA MET A 478 3.29 23.88 -7.02
C MET A 478 3.25 22.38 -6.73
N LYS A 479 3.94 21.97 -5.65
CA LYS A 479 3.90 20.58 -5.16
C LYS A 479 2.44 20.12 -5.05
N GLN A 480 2.09 19.07 -5.79
CA GLN A 480 0.79 18.41 -5.67
C GLN A 480 0.60 17.99 -4.21
N CYS A 481 -0.43 18.49 -3.54
CA CYS A 481 -0.85 17.90 -2.27
C CYS A 481 -1.54 16.58 -2.61
N LYS A 482 -0.78 15.48 -2.57
CA LYS A 482 -1.36 14.15 -2.31
C LYS A 482 -1.83 14.16 -0.85
N VAL A 483 -2.95 14.81 -0.58
CA VAL A 483 -3.68 14.62 0.66
C VAL A 483 -4.12 13.16 0.61
N GLN A 484 -3.66 12.33 1.54
CA GLN A 484 -4.37 11.10 1.85
C GLN A 484 -5.75 11.54 2.33
N LYS A 485 -6.73 11.65 1.41
CA LYS A 485 -8.13 11.79 1.77
C LYS A 485 -8.41 10.57 2.64
N PHE A 486 -8.58 10.79 3.94
CA PHE A 486 -9.23 9.83 4.81
C PHE A 486 -10.69 9.72 4.34
N HIS A 487 -10.95 8.90 3.30
CA HIS A 487 -11.99 7.91 3.52
C HIS A 487 -11.61 7.24 4.83
N LYS A 488 -12.50 7.26 5.85
CA LYS A 488 -12.33 6.56 7.15
C LYS A 488 -11.14 5.61 7.05
N GLN A 489 -9.93 6.02 7.47
CA GLN A 489 -8.79 5.10 7.42
C GLN A 489 -9.13 4.01 8.42
N ARG A 490 -9.83 2.99 7.92
CA ARG A 490 -9.78 1.66 8.45
C ARG A 490 -8.30 1.32 8.37
N PRO A 491 -7.67 0.89 9.48
CA PRO A 491 -6.23 0.70 9.51
C PRO A 491 -5.85 -0.13 8.30
N THR A 492 -5.08 0.48 7.41
CA THR A 492 -4.44 -0.25 6.34
C THR A 492 -3.53 -1.23 7.04
N THR A 493 -3.95 -2.49 7.08
CA THR A 493 -3.05 -3.61 7.33
C THR A 493 -1.79 -3.41 6.51
N PRO A 494 -0.60 -3.70 7.03
CA PRO A 494 0.60 -3.67 6.21
C PRO A 494 0.36 -4.58 5.00
N LEU A 495 0.20 -3.95 3.84
CA LEU A 495 0.23 -4.60 2.55
C LEU A 495 1.69 -5.02 2.33
N MET A 496 2.02 -6.27 2.63
CA MET A 496 3.31 -6.90 2.24
C MET A 496 3.41 -7.15 0.72
N VAL A 497 2.83 -6.26 -0.11
CA VAL A 497 2.83 -6.39 -1.59
C VAL A 497 3.01 -5.02 -2.27
N HIS A 498 3.54 -4.00 -1.58
CA HIS A 498 4.00 -2.79 -2.26
C HIS A 498 5.41 -3.03 -2.83
N HIS A 499 5.49 -3.77 -3.93
CA HIS A 499 6.63 -3.61 -4.86
C HIS A 499 6.46 -4.17 -6.27
N PHE A 500 5.27 -4.63 -6.70
CA PHE A 500 5.19 -5.30 -8.00
C PHE A 500 4.73 -4.45 -9.19
N LEU A 501 4.10 -3.29 -9.00
CA LEU A 501 3.73 -2.41 -10.12
C LEU A 501 3.60 -0.96 -9.62
N ASP A 502 4.73 -0.25 -9.54
CA ASP A 502 4.83 1.21 -9.67
C ASP A 502 6.07 1.50 -10.53
#